data_AF-A0A9N9T4X5-F1
#
_entry.id   AF-A0A9N9T4X5-F1
#
_cell.length_a   1.000
_cell.length_b   1.000
_cell.length_c   1.000
_cell.angle_alpha   90.00
_cell.angle_beta   90.00
_cell.angle_gamma   90.00
#
_symmetry.space_group_name_H-M   'P 1'
#
loop_
_entity.id
_entity.type
_entity.pdbx_description
1 polymer ?
#
loop_
_entity_poly.entity_id
_entity_poly.type
_entity_poly.pdbx_seq_one_letter_code
_entity_poly.pdbx_strand_id
1 'polypeptide(L)'
;MFDTFQEKKFKEPDQRYTVDGDILITHVKLPKHFFPDSTIIKHLQISQSNIQELHDDCLLPLKPHLESFSLVSGRLKEIPQKAFKGLNKLIALDLEANAIVDLPSYSFYGLHLIKLNMKGNQIQKVSDKVNTK
;
A
#
# COMPACT_ATOMS: atom_id res chain seq x y z
N MET A 1 -20.76 8.82 15.87
CA MET A 1 -19.93 7.61 15.67
C MET A 1 -19.79 7.50 14.16
N PHE A 2 -18.70 8.04 13.60
CA PHE A 2 -18.66 8.43 12.19
C PHE A 2 -18.56 7.22 11.27
N ASP A 3 -19.70 6.94 10.66
CA ASP A 3 -19.88 6.11 9.49
C ASP A 3 -19.62 6.99 8.26
N THR A 4 -18.50 6.79 7.57
CA THR A 4 -18.25 7.42 6.26
C THR A 4 -17.34 6.53 5.42
N PHE A 5 -17.82 5.32 5.13
CA PHE A 5 -17.26 4.48 4.07
C PHE A 5 -18.21 4.53 2.86
N GLN A 6 -17.96 5.48 1.95
CA GLN A 6 -18.73 5.59 0.72
C GLN A 6 -18.26 4.54 -0.32
N GLU A 7 -19.25 3.83 -0.85
CA GLU A 7 -19.29 2.92 -2.00
C GLU A 7 -18.10 1.98 -2.27
N LYS A 8 -18.18 0.76 -1.70
CA LYS A 8 -17.49 -0.42 -2.23
C LYS A 8 -18.11 -0.79 -3.59
N LYS A 9 -17.46 -0.49 -4.70
CA LYS A 9 -17.86 -1.04 -6.01
C LYS A 9 -17.23 -2.43 -6.19
N PHE A 10 -18.05 -3.46 -6.06
CA PHE A 10 -17.71 -4.83 -6.44
C PHE A 10 -17.96 -4.99 -7.94
N LYS A 11 -16.92 -5.29 -8.72
CA LYS A 11 -17.07 -5.80 -10.09
C LYS A 11 -16.35 -7.16 -10.20
N GLU A 12 -17.03 -8.10 -10.86
CA GLU A 12 -16.73 -9.53 -11.08
C GLU A 12 -15.30 -9.86 -11.57
N PRO A 13 -15.00 -11.13 -11.90
CA PRO A 13 -14.70 -12.29 -11.05
C PRO A 13 -13.25 -12.30 -10.51
N ASP A 14 -12.44 -11.28 -10.81
CA ASP A 14 -11.00 -11.23 -10.52
C ASP A 14 -10.65 -10.53 -9.19
N GLN A 15 -11.55 -10.57 -8.20
CA GLN A 15 -11.34 -10.06 -6.83
C GLN A 15 -10.59 -8.71 -6.73
N ARG A 16 -10.91 -7.74 -7.62
CA ARG A 16 -10.30 -6.41 -7.61
C ARG A 16 -11.10 -5.49 -6.69
N TYR A 17 -10.42 -4.89 -5.71
CA TYR A 17 -10.99 -3.90 -4.81
C TYR A 17 -10.38 -2.54 -5.12
N THR A 18 -11.24 -1.52 -5.32
CA THR A 18 -10.85 -0.13 -5.54
C THR A 18 -11.54 0.75 -4.50
N VAL A 19 -10.78 1.62 -3.84
CA VAL A 19 -11.28 2.64 -2.91
C VAL A 19 -10.88 4.00 -3.48
N ASP A 20 -11.85 4.74 -4.01
CA ASP A 20 -11.69 6.14 -4.45
C ASP A 20 -12.37 7.05 -3.40
N GLY A 21 -11.69 8.11 -2.95
CA GLY A 21 -12.27 9.02 -1.96
C GLY A 21 -11.53 10.34 -1.81
N ASP A 22 -12.21 11.44 -2.14
CA ASP A 22 -11.82 12.81 -1.80
C ASP A 22 -12.10 13.06 -0.30
N ILE A 23 -11.05 13.13 0.53
CA ILE A 23 -11.17 13.48 1.96
C ILE A 23 -10.24 14.64 2.32
N LEU A 24 -10.83 15.70 2.85
CA LEU A 24 -10.21 16.95 3.31
C LEU A 24 -9.18 16.72 4.45
N ILE A 25 -7.93 17.10 4.18
CA ILE A 25 -6.90 17.65 5.10
C ILE A 25 -6.72 17.05 6.52
N THR A 26 -6.73 15.73 6.67
CA THR A 26 -6.16 15.08 7.87
C THR A 26 -5.22 13.96 7.45
N HIS A 27 -4.12 13.74 8.17
CA HIS A 27 -3.16 12.67 7.88
C HIS A 27 -3.90 11.32 7.85
N VAL A 28 -4.00 10.69 6.67
CA VAL A 28 -4.70 9.41 6.52
C VAL A 28 -3.70 8.28 6.64
N LYS A 29 -3.78 7.53 7.75
CA LYS A 29 -3.04 6.27 7.95
C LYS A 29 -3.98 5.11 7.66
N LEU A 30 -3.56 4.12 6.87
CA LEU A 30 -4.33 2.88 6.70
C LEU A 30 -4.24 2.08 8.01
N PRO A 31 -5.34 1.92 8.76
CA PRO A 31 -5.28 1.39 10.12
C PRO A 31 -5.11 -0.13 10.14
N LYS A 32 -4.68 -0.64 11.30
CA LYS A 32 -4.78 -2.07 11.62
C LYS A 32 -6.26 -2.48 11.58
N HIS A 33 -6.56 -3.66 11.06
CA HIS A 33 -7.93 -4.20 10.91
C HIS A 33 -8.81 -3.51 9.85
N PHE A 34 -8.23 -2.75 8.92
CA PHE A 34 -9.01 -2.24 7.77
C PHE A 34 -9.64 -3.36 6.95
N PHE A 35 -8.90 -4.45 6.74
CA PHE A 35 -9.41 -5.67 6.13
C PHE A 35 -9.83 -6.65 7.24
N PRO A 36 -11.05 -7.22 7.15
CA PRO A 36 -11.46 -8.30 8.05
C PRO A 36 -10.53 -9.51 7.92
N ASP A 37 -10.40 -10.27 9.00
CA ASP A 37 -9.75 -11.58 8.95
C ASP A 37 -10.48 -12.48 7.93
N SER A 38 -9.76 -13.41 7.30
CA SER A 38 -10.23 -14.25 6.18
C SER A 38 -10.47 -13.56 4.83
N THR A 39 -10.16 -12.26 4.70
CA THR A 39 -10.25 -11.55 3.41
C THR A 39 -9.34 -12.19 2.36
N ILE A 40 -9.93 -12.55 1.21
CA ILE A 40 -9.20 -13.11 0.07
C ILE A 40 -9.15 -12.05 -1.03
N ILE A 41 -7.98 -11.41 -1.17
CA ILE A 41 -7.70 -10.43 -2.23
C ILE A 41 -6.38 -10.81 -2.87
N LYS A 42 -6.39 -10.96 -4.20
CA LYS A 42 -5.17 -11.14 -4.99
C LYS A 42 -4.62 -9.81 -5.52
N HIS A 43 -5.52 -8.89 -5.87
CA HIS A 43 -5.16 -7.61 -6.48
C HIS A 43 -5.86 -6.49 -5.74
N LEU A 44 -5.08 -5.71 -4.97
CA LEU A 44 -5.56 -4.57 -4.24
C LEU A 44 -5.05 -3.29 -4.90
N GLN A 45 -5.96 -2.41 -5.28
CA GLN A 45 -5.62 -1.08 -5.78
C GLN A 45 -6.31 -0.02 -4.93
N ILE A 46 -5.51 0.89 -4.38
CA ILE A 46 -5.96 2.07 -3.69
C ILE A 46 -5.40 3.25 -4.48
N SER A 47 -6.28 4.09 -5.00
CA SER A 47 -5.89 5.20 -5.88
C SER A 47 -6.50 6.50 -5.39
N GLN A 48 -5.81 7.61 -5.64
CA GLN A 48 -6.31 8.96 -5.31
C GLN A 48 -6.69 9.10 -3.83
N SER A 49 -6.07 8.31 -2.97
CA SER A 49 -6.31 8.32 -1.54
C SER A 49 -5.28 9.23 -0.87
N ASN A 50 -5.68 10.11 0.05
CA ASN A 50 -4.74 10.94 0.81
C ASN A 50 -3.90 10.14 1.85
N ILE A 51 -3.72 8.83 1.63
CA ILE A 51 -2.95 7.94 2.50
C ILE A 51 -1.48 8.37 2.50
N GLN A 52 -0.97 8.60 3.71
CA GLN A 52 0.39 9.04 3.98
C GLN A 52 1.21 7.96 4.69
N GLU A 53 0.56 7.01 5.35
CA GLU A 53 1.20 5.97 6.15
C GLU A 53 0.35 4.69 6.13
N LEU A 54 1.00 3.54 6.23
CA LEU A 54 0.36 2.25 6.46
C LEU A 54 0.74 1.76 7.85
N HIS A 55 -0.23 1.32 8.64
CA HIS A 55 0.07 0.60 9.87
C HIS A 55 0.78 -0.73 9.53
N ASP A 56 1.81 -1.13 10.29
CA ASP A 56 2.61 -2.35 10.07
C ASP A 56 1.77 -3.63 9.85
N ASP A 57 0.69 -3.78 10.62
CA ASP A 57 -0.20 -4.95 10.51
C ASP A 57 -1.39 -4.78 9.54
N CYS A 58 -1.53 -3.67 8.81
CA CYS A 58 -2.76 -3.41 8.04
C CYS A 58 -3.00 -4.41 6.90
N LEU A 59 -1.94 -4.97 6.30
CA LEU A 59 -2.02 -5.95 5.21
C LEU A 59 -1.94 -7.41 5.70
N LEU A 60 -1.91 -7.64 7.02
CA LEU A 60 -1.73 -8.98 7.60
C LEU A 60 -2.77 -9.99 7.11
N PRO A 61 -4.08 -9.67 7.05
CA PRO A 61 -5.09 -10.60 6.54
C PRO A 61 -4.90 -10.99 5.07
N LEU A 62 -4.20 -10.16 4.28
CA LEU A 62 -4.04 -10.35 2.84
C LEU A 62 -2.80 -11.19 2.47
N LYS A 63 -1.86 -11.38 3.40
CA LYS A 63 -0.59 -12.09 3.16
C LYS A 63 -0.70 -13.43 2.41
N PRO A 64 -1.70 -14.30 2.67
CA PRO A 64 -1.75 -15.60 2.01
C PRO A 64 -2.07 -15.55 0.52
N HIS A 65 -2.62 -14.44 0.02
CA HIS A 65 -3.21 -14.37 -1.32
C HIS A 65 -2.78 -13.16 -2.16
N LEU A 66 -2.25 -12.10 -1.54
CA LEU A 66 -1.96 -10.87 -2.26
C LEU A 66 -0.80 -11.03 -3.25
N GLU A 67 -1.10 -10.82 -4.52
CA GLU A 67 -0.17 -10.96 -5.66
C GLU A 67 0.21 -9.59 -6.26
N SER A 68 -0.71 -8.63 -6.22
CA SER A 68 -0.50 -7.25 -6.68
C SER A 68 -1.03 -6.25 -5.67
N PHE A 69 -0.20 -5.26 -5.33
CA PHE A 69 -0.58 -4.13 -4.49
C PHE A 69 -0.24 -2.82 -5.17
N SER A 70 -1.21 -1.94 -5.25
CA SER A 70 -1.07 -0.62 -5.86
C SER A 70 -1.58 0.44 -4.88
N LEU A 71 -0.74 1.41 -4.55
CA LEU A 71 -1.12 2.63 -3.83
C LEU A 71 -0.69 3.83 -4.68
N VAL A 72 -1.58 4.35 -5.50
CA VAL A 72 -1.25 5.32 -6.56
C VAL A 72 -1.87 6.67 -6.29
N SER A 73 -1.16 7.75 -6.64
CA SER A 73 -1.64 9.12 -6.46
C SER A 73 -2.02 9.43 -5.00
N GLY A 74 -1.24 8.89 -4.07
CA GLY A 74 -1.36 9.18 -2.65
C GLY A 74 -0.35 10.24 -2.19
N ARG A 75 -0.04 10.22 -0.90
CA ARG A 75 0.94 11.13 -0.29
C ARG A 75 1.96 10.36 0.57
N LEU A 76 2.18 9.10 0.26
CA LEU A 76 3.12 8.25 0.98
C LEU A 76 4.53 8.87 0.90
N LYS A 77 5.18 9.08 2.05
CA LYS A 77 6.50 9.75 2.13
C LYS A 77 7.67 8.79 2.26
N GLU A 78 7.39 7.55 2.65
CA GLU A 78 8.38 6.51 2.91
C GLU A 78 7.83 5.13 2.50
N ILE A 79 8.73 4.19 2.20
CA ILE A 79 8.34 2.81 1.91
C ILE A 79 7.89 2.12 3.21
N PRO A 80 6.66 1.61 3.32
CA PRO A 80 6.16 0.96 4.54
C PRO A 80 6.64 -0.50 4.60
N GLN A 81 7.96 -0.68 4.71
CA GLN A 81 8.63 -1.99 4.64
C GLN A 81 8.03 -3.02 5.60
N LYS A 82 7.65 -2.60 6.82
CA LYS A 82 7.03 -3.47 7.81
C LYS A 82 5.66 -3.98 7.39
N ALA A 83 4.83 -3.13 6.78
CA ALA A 83 3.55 -3.53 6.21
C ALA A 83 3.70 -4.57 5.10
N PHE A 84 4.82 -4.55 4.38
CA PHE A 84 5.11 -5.51 3.32
C PHE A 84 5.70 -6.83 3.82
N LYS A 85 6.11 -6.92 5.08
CA LYS A 85 6.82 -8.09 5.61
C LYS A 85 5.97 -9.36 5.49
N GLY A 86 6.49 -10.36 4.79
CA GLY A 86 5.85 -11.67 4.62
C GLY A 86 4.77 -11.72 3.55
N LEU A 87 4.65 -10.69 2.70
CA LEU A 87 3.86 -10.74 1.47
C LEU A 87 4.56 -11.61 0.41
N ASN A 88 4.73 -12.90 0.70
CA ASN A 88 5.58 -13.81 -0.08
C ASN A 88 5.07 -14.08 -1.51
N LYS A 89 3.78 -13.82 -1.77
CA LYS A 89 3.17 -13.96 -3.10
C LYS A 89 3.15 -12.65 -3.91
N LEU A 90 3.55 -11.53 -3.30
CA LEU A 90 3.50 -10.24 -3.97
C LEU A 90 4.58 -10.18 -5.06
N ILE A 91 4.13 -10.07 -6.30
CA ILE A 91 4.98 -10.02 -7.50
C ILE A 91 4.93 -8.65 -8.18
N ALA A 92 3.89 -7.84 -7.91
CA ALA A 92 3.73 -6.51 -8.48
C ALA A 92 3.44 -5.49 -7.38
N LEU A 93 4.27 -4.45 -7.32
CA LEU A 93 4.10 -3.32 -6.42
C LEU A 93 4.11 -2.01 -7.22
N ASP A 94 3.02 -1.26 -7.09
CA ASP A 94 2.90 0.06 -7.71
C ASP A 94 2.72 1.13 -6.63
N LEU A 95 3.67 2.06 -6.56
CA LEU A 95 3.66 3.24 -5.69
C LEU A 95 3.77 4.53 -6.52
N GLU A 96 3.27 4.51 -7.76
CA GLU A 96 3.30 5.67 -8.67
C GLU A 96 2.63 6.91 -8.06
N ALA A 97 3.21 8.07 -8.36
CA ALA A 97 2.68 9.38 -7.98
C ALA A 97 2.45 9.54 -6.47
N ASN A 98 3.38 9.07 -5.64
CA ASN A 98 3.46 9.39 -4.21
C ASN A 98 4.53 10.46 -3.94
N ALA A 99 4.85 10.69 -2.67
CA ALA A 99 5.80 11.72 -2.23
C ALA A 99 7.07 11.11 -1.58
N ILE A 100 7.50 9.93 -2.04
CA ILE A 100 8.63 9.21 -1.45
C ILE A 100 9.94 9.92 -1.82
N VAL A 101 10.74 10.27 -0.81
CA VAL A 101 11.97 11.08 -0.98
C VAL A 101 13.26 10.27 -0.81
N ASP A 102 13.24 9.33 0.13
CA ASP A 102 14.38 8.46 0.45
C ASP A 102 14.00 7.02 0.10
N LEU A 103 14.92 6.29 -0.53
CA LEU A 103 14.79 4.86 -0.75
C LEU A 103 15.85 4.13 0.08
N PRO A 104 15.53 3.75 1.33
CA PRO A 104 16.42 2.95 2.17
C PRO A 104 16.92 1.69 1.46
N SER A 105 18.19 1.34 1.66
CA SER A 105 18.74 0.03 1.33
C SER A 105 17.86 -1.02 1.98
N TYR A 106 17.55 -2.09 1.24
CA TYR A 106 16.66 -3.17 1.69
C TYR A 106 15.16 -2.79 1.83
N SER A 107 14.70 -1.66 1.29
CA SER A 107 13.28 -1.23 1.32
C SER A 107 12.27 -2.31 0.92
N PHE A 108 12.66 -3.22 0.03
CA PHE A 108 11.81 -4.32 -0.48
C PHE A 108 12.33 -5.71 -0.11
N TYR A 109 13.19 -5.80 0.92
CA TYR A 109 13.80 -7.07 1.32
C TYR A 109 12.74 -8.12 1.70
N GLY A 110 12.94 -9.34 1.21
CA GLY A 110 12.02 -10.47 1.39
C GLY A 110 10.83 -10.49 0.43
N LEU A 111 10.67 -9.49 -0.43
CA LEU A 111 9.70 -9.53 -1.53
C LEU A 111 10.35 -10.13 -2.79
N HIS A 112 9.56 -10.87 -3.57
CA HIS A 112 9.98 -11.46 -4.84
C HIS A 112 9.34 -10.72 -6.02
N LEU A 113 9.52 -9.39 -6.04
CA LEU A 113 8.89 -8.53 -7.04
C LEU A 113 9.43 -8.81 -8.45
N ILE A 114 8.51 -8.99 -9.38
CA ILE A 114 8.77 -9.04 -10.83
C ILE A 114 8.53 -7.65 -11.44
N LYS A 115 7.60 -6.88 -10.88
CA LYS A 115 7.24 -5.54 -11.32
C LYS A 115 7.26 -4.57 -10.15
N LEU A 116 7.98 -3.47 -10.32
CA LEU A 116 8.02 -2.36 -9.38
C LEU A 116 7.85 -1.05 -10.15
N ASN A 117 6.82 -0.28 -9.80
CA ASN A 117 6.59 1.06 -10.33
C ASN A 117 6.73 2.09 -9.20
N MET A 118 7.67 3.02 -9.38
CA MET A 118 7.95 4.11 -8.45
C MET A 118 7.90 5.48 -9.14
N LYS A 119 7.36 5.54 -10.36
CA LYS A 119 7.33 6.76 -11.17
C LYS A 119 6.60 7.89 -10.45
N GLY A 120 7.01 9.14 -10.68
CA GLY A 120 6.33 10.30 -10.09
C GLY A 120 6.50 10.46 -8.58
N ASN A 121 7.48 9.77 -7.98
CA ASN A 121 7.97 10.06 -6.64
C ASN A 121 9.08 11.12 -6.67
N GLN A 122 9.60 11.50 -5.50
CA GLN A 122 10.62 12.54 -5.32
C GLN A 122 11.95 11.94 -4.83
N ILE A 123 12.28 10.74 -5.27
CA ILE A 123 13.44 9.98 -4.78
C ILE A 123 14.72 10.72 -5.17
N GLN A 124 15.46 11.19 -4.18
CA GLN A 124 16.73 11.91 -4.39
C GLN A 124 17.95 11.01 -4.21
N LYS A 125 17.82 9.96 -3.39
CA LYS A 125 18.92 9.04 -3.07
C LYS A 125 18.42 7.67 -2.65
N VAL A 126 19.30 6.70 -2.83
CA VAL A 126 19.25 5.42 -2.13
C VAL A 126 20.19 5.53 -0.93
N SER A 127 19.70 5.27 0.28
CA SER A 127 20.48 5.48 1.51
C SER A 127 20.71 4.20 2.27
N ASP A 128 21.85 4.05 2.94
CA ASP A 128 22.15 2.87 3.77
C ASP A 128 21.38 2.80 5.09
N LYS A 129 20.38 3.66 5.25
CA LYS A 129 19.50 3.62 6.42
C LYS A 129 18.73 2.31 6.37
N VAL A 130 18.69 1.60 7.49
CA VAL A 130 17.70 0.55 7.69
C VAL A 130 16.42 1.24 8.18
N ASN A 131 15.26 0.86 7.65
CA ASN A 131 14.01 1.46 8.08
C ASN A 131 13.65 0.95 9.49
N THR A 132 14.07 1.67 10.53
CA THR A 132 13.96 1.26 11.94
C THR A 132 12.74 1.81 12.66
N LYS A 133 11.90 2.60 12.01
CA LYS A 133 10.67 3.14 12.62
C LYS A 133 9.57 2.11 12.63
#